data_AF-A0A2W6DA43-F1
#
_entry.id   AF-A0A2W6DA43-F1
#
_cell.length_a   1.000
_cell.length_b   1.000
_cell.length_c   1.000
_cell.angle_alpha   90.00
_cell.angle_beta   90.00
_cell.angle_gamma   90.00
#
_symmetry.space_group_name_H-M   'P 1'
#
loop_
_entity.id
_entity.type
_entity.pdbx_description
1 polymer ?
#
loop_
_entity_poly.entity_id
_entity_poly.type
_entity_poly.pdbx_seq_one_letter_code
_entity_poly.pdbx_strand_id
1 'polypeptide(L)'
;MASSVFPLRLDDTDRYLLRRLALERGQSANAVVTMLVRAEIDRALPGAREAYQRRTEVVEQVLRRRGVDPDSAEYQAARRHARSVLDAVDDLHRDHTA
;
A
#
# COMPACT_ATOMS: atom_id res chain seq x y z
N MET A 1 -10.76 7.62 -1.89
CA MET A 1 -9.38 7.09 -1.96
C MET A 1 -8.56 8.06 -2.80
N ALA A 2 -7.58 8.73 -2.20
CA ALA A 2 -6.72 9.65 -2.95
C ALA A 2 -5.87 8.82 -3.92
N SER A 3 -6.18 8.91 -5.22
CA SER A 3 -5.32 8.42 -6.28
C SER A 3 -4.05 9.27 -6.24
N SER A 4 -3.06 8.85 -5.46
CA SER A 4 -1.71 9.40 -5.55
C SER A 4 -1.20 9.09 -6.96
N VAL A 5 -1.27 10.08 -7.84
CA VAL A 5 -0.75 9.99 -9.21
C VAL A 5 0.76 9.97 -9.06
N PHE A 6 1.37 8.78 -9.17
CA PHE A 6 2.81 8.63 -9.29
C PHE A 6 3.17 8.89 -10.77
N PRO A 7 3.74 10.06 -11.13
CA PRO A 7 4.03 10.34 -12.53
C PRO A 7 5.24 9.53 -12.97
N LEU A 8 5.02 8.51 -13.80
CA LEU A 8 6.10 7.79 -14.47
C LEU A 8 6.73 8.72 -15.52
N ARG A 9 7.99 9.07 -15.28
CA ARG A 9 8.80 9.84 -16.25
C ARG A 9 9.39 8.86 -17.25
N LEU A 10 8.73 8.73 -18.39
CA LEU A 10 9.20 7.96 -19.53
C LEU A 10 9.71 8.93 -20.60
N ASP A 11 10.80 8.57 -21.28
CA ASP A 11 11.22 9.27 -22.49
C ASP A 11 10.32 8.87 -23.69
N ASP A 12 10.57 9.46 -24.86
CA ASP A 12 9.76 9.17 -26.06
C ASP A 12 9.95 7.73 -26.56
N THR A 13 11.13 7.16 -26.38
CA THR A 13 11.45 5.79 -26.79
C THR A 13 10.67 4.80 -25.96
N ASP A 14 10.71 4.96 -24.64
CA ASP A 14 9.97 4.14 -23.67
C ASP A 14 8.46 4.26 -23.88
N ARG A 15 7.96 5.48 -24.15
CA ARG A 15 6.54 5.69 -24.48
C ARG A 15 6.14 4.93 -25.74
N TYR A 16 6.97 4.95 -26.78
CA TYR A 16 6.70 4.22 -28.01
C TYR A 16 6.69 2.70 -27.78
N LEU A 17 7.72 2.17 -27.11
CA LEU A 17 7.83 0.73 -26.82
C LEU A 17 6.68 0.23 -25.94
N LEU A 18 6.29 1.00 -24.92
CA LEU A 18 5.16 0.67 -24.06
C LEU A 18 3.85 0.61 -24.85
N ARG A 19 3.60 1.58 -25.74
CA ARG A 19 2.40 1.57 -26.60
C ARG A 19 2.39 0.36 -27.53
N ARG A 20 3.54 0.02 -28.13
CA ARG A 20 3.66 -1.16 -28.99
C ARG A 20 3.37 -2.45 -28.22
N LEU A 21 3.97 -2.61 -27.04
CA LEU A 21 3.74 -3.76 -26.17
C LEU A 21 2.27 -3.87 -25.73
N ALA A 22 1.63 -2.73 -25.45
CA ALA A 22 0.21 -2.68 -25.10
C ALA A 22 -0.68 -3.16 -26.26
N LEU A 23 -0.39 -2.72 -27.50
CA LEU A 23 -1.09 -3.18 -28.70
C LEU A 23 -0.89 -4.69 -28.94
N GLU A 24 0.34 -5.18 -28.84
CA GLU A 24 0.65 -6.61 -29.02
C GLU A 24 -0.07 -7.50 -28.00
N ARG A 25 -0.33 -6.98 -26.79
CA ARG A 25 -1.05 -7.70 -25.73
C ARG A 25 -2.56 -7.46 -25.71
N GLY A 26 -3.09 -6.58 -26.56
CA GLY A 26 -4.51 -6.18 -26.52
C GLY A 26 -4.92 -5.52 -25.20
N GLN A 27 -3.98 -4.84 -24.52
CA GLN A 27 -4.17 -4.23 -23.20
C GLN A 27 -3.94 -2.73 -23.27
N SER A 28 -4.43 -1.99 -22.27
CA SER A 28 -4.06 -0.57 -22.13
C SER A 28 -2.61 -0.44 -21.63
N ALA A 29 -1.92 0.63 -22.02
CA ALA A 29 -0.57 0.92 -21.53
C ALA A 29 -0.51 0.96 -20.00
N ASN A 30 -1.57 1.50 -19.35
CA ASN A 30 -1.67 1.52 -17.90
C ASN A 30 -1.79 0.12 -17.28
N ALA A 31 -2.52 -0.80 -17.92
CA ALA A 31 -2.60 -2.18 -17.46
C ALA A 31 -1.24 -2.90 -17.56
N VAL A 32 -0.51 -2.69 -18.67
CA VAL A 32 0.84 -3.23 -18.87
C VAL A 32 1.80 -2.71 -17.80
N VAL A 33 1.86 -1.39 -17.60
CA VAL A 33 2.68 -0.76 -16.55
C VAL A 33 2.32 -1.31 -15.18
N THR A 34 1.04 -1.37 -14.83
CA THR A 34 0.58 -1.85 -13.53
C THR A 34 1.04 -3.29 -13.29
N MET A 35 0.94 -4.15 -14.31
CA MET A 35 1.40 -5.53 -14.23
C MET A 35 2.93 -5.61 -14.08
N LEU A 36 3.69 -4.86 -14.86
CA LEU A 36 5.16 -4.83 -14.78
C LEU A 36 5.64 -4.37 -13.41
N VAL A 37 5.07 -3.27 -12.90
CA VAL A 37 5.39 -2.73 -11.57
C VAL A 37 5.06 -3.74 -10.48
N ARG A 38 3.90 -4.42 -10.55
CA ARG A 38 3.54 -5.46 -9.57
C ARG A 38 4.53 -6.61 -9.58
N ALA A 39 4.89 -7.12 -10.75
CA ALA A 39 5.84 -8.21 -10.88
C ALA A 39 7.23 -7.83 -10.33
N GLU A 40 7.68 -6.61 -10.61
CA GLU A 40 8.97 -6.13 -10.10
C GLU A 40 8.97 -5.93 -8.59
N ILE A 41 7.88 -5.41 -8.01
CA ILE A 41 7.72 -5.32 -6.56
C ILE A 41 7.75 -6.70 -5.92
N ASP A 42 7.02 -7.67 -6.48
CA ASP A 42 6.95 -9.02 -5.91
C ASP A 42 8.29 -9.75 -6.02
N ARG A 43 9.08 -9.46 -7.07
CA ARG A 43 10.46 -9.93 -7.24
C ARG A 43 11.42 -9.29 -6.22
N ALA A 44 11.33 -7.98 -6.04
CA ALA A 44 12.21 -7.22 -5.14
C ALA A 44 11.88 -7.45 -3.66
N LEU A 45 10.61 -7.71 -3.34
CA LEU A 45 10.09 -7.91 -1.98
C LEU A 45 9.26 -9.21 -1.90
N PRO A 46 9.91 -10.39 -1.95
CA PRO A 46 9.21 -11.66 -1.89
C PRO A 46 8.35 -11.78 -0.63
N GLY A 47 7.08 -12.17 -0.78
CA GLY A 47 6.14 -12.37 0.34
C GLY A 47 5.61 -11.08 0.98
N ALA A 48 6.15 -9.90 0.66
CA ALA A 48 5.70 -8.64 1.27
C ALA A 48 4.23 -8.32 0.95
N ARG A 49 3.76 -8.68 -0.25
CA ARG A 49 2.36 -8.50 -0.65
C ARG A 49 1.42 -9.33 0.24
N GLU A 50 1.74 -10.60 0.46
CA GLU A 50 0.96 -11.49 1.33
C GLU A 50 1.00 -10.99 2.78
N ALA A 51 2.19 -10.61 3.26
CA ALA A 51 2.36 -10.02 4.60
C ALA A 51 1.53 -8.74 4.78
N TYR A 52 1.48 -7.87 3.77
CA TYR A 52 0.66 -6.66 3.81
C TYR A 52 -0.85 -6.96 3.78
N GLN A 53 -1.25 -7.94 2.98
CA GLN A 53 -2.65 -8.39 2.90
C GLN A 53 -3.11 -8.99 4.24
N ARG A 54 -2.25 -9.81 4.87
CA ARG A 54 -2.51 -10.44 6.18
C ARG A 54 -1.98 -9.66 7.37
N ARG A 55 -1.66 -8.37 7.21
CA ARG A 55 -1.01 -7.57 8.25
C ARG A 55 -1.76 -7.60 9.59
N THR A 56 -3.08 -7.59 9.54
CA THR A 56 -3.93 -7.67 10.75
C THR A 56 -3.77 -9.02 11.44
N GLU A 57 -3.86 -10.12 10.70
CA GLU A 57 -3.70 -11.48 11.23
C GLU A 57 -2.29 -11.68 11.81
N VAL A 58 -1.25 -11.15 11.14
CA VAL A 58 0.13 -11.20 11.63
C VAL A 58 0.27 -10.44 12.95
N VAL A 59 -0.30 -9.23 13.04
CA VAL A 59 -0.29 -8.42 14.26
C VAL A 59 -1.04 -9.13 15.39
N GLU A 60 -2.23 -9.67 15.12
CA GLU A 60 -3.01 -10.43 16.10
C GLU A 60 -2.25 -11.66 16.62
N GLN A 61 -1.59 -12.41 15.74
CA GLN A 61 -0.75 -13.53 16.15
C GLN A 61 0.43 -13.09 17.03
N VAL A 62 1.08 -11.97 16.70
CA VAL A 62 2.19 -11.43 17.50
C VAL A 62 1.71 -10.99 18.88
N LEU A 63 0.55 -10.35 18.97
CA LEU A 63 -0.05 -9.93 20.23
C LEU A 63 -0.40 -11.13 21.11
N ARG A 64 -1.06 -12.15 20.54
CA ARG A 64 -1.39 -13.38 21.25
C ARG A 64 -0.15 -14.10 21.76
N ARG A 65 0.94 -14.16 20.97
CA ARG A 65 2.24 -14.71 21.43
C ARG A 65 2.85 -13.95 22.60
N ARG A 66 2.54 -12.66 22.75
CA ARG A 66 2.97 -11.82 23.88
C ARG A 66 1.99 -11.86 25.06
N GLY A 67 0.95 -12.71 24.99
CA GLY A 67 -0.08 -12.80 26.02
C GLY A 67 -1.09 -11.63 26.01
N VAL A 68 -1.09 -10.83 24.95
CA VAL A 68 -2.08 -9.75 24.77
C VAL A 68 -3.25 -10.32 23.96
N ASP A 69 -4.45 -10.26 24.54
CA ASP A 69 -5.67 -10.63 23.83
C ASP A 69 -6.13 -9.47 22.93
N PRO A 70 -6.04 -9.60 21.59
CA PRO A 70 -6.49 -8.56 20.67
C PRO A 70 -8.00 -8.32 20.71
N ASP A 71 -8.79 -9.26 21.25
CA ASP A 71 -10.24 -9.16 21.34
C ASP A 71 -10.71 -8.59 22.69
N SER A 72 -9.77 -8.33 23.61
CA SER A 72 -10.07 -7.72 24.91
C SER A 72 -10.59 -6.28 24.76
N ALA A 73 -11.57 -5.93 25.61
CA ALA A 73 -12.16 -4.58 25.62
C ALA A 73 -11.12 -3.48 25.88
N GLU A 74 -10.13 -3.77 26.72
CA GLU A 74 -9.03 -2.86 27.04
C GLU A 74 -8.13 -2.60 25.83
N TYR A 75 -7.69 -3.66 25.14
CA TYR A 75 -6.88 -3.52 23.93
C TYR A 75 -7.63 -2.76 22.83
N GLN A 76 -8.92 -3.05 22.64
CA GLN A 76 -9.75 -2.35 21.65
C GLN A 76 -9.97 -0.87 22.01
N ALA A 77 -10.12 -0.55 23.29
CA ALA A 77 -10.17 0.84 23.75
C ALA A 77 -8.84 1.57 23.50
N ALA A 78 -7.70 0.95 23.86
CA ALA A 78 -6.37 1.51 23.62
C ALA A 78 -6.08 1.70 22.13
N ARG A 79 -6.43 0.72 21.29
CA ARG A 79 -6.26 0.77 19.83
C ARG A 79 -7.07 1.92 19.21
N ARG A 80 -8.32 2.11 19.62
CA ARG A 80 -9.16 3.23 19.16
C ARG A 80 -8.60 4.57 19.60
N HIS A 81 -8.16 4.68 20.85
CA HIS A 81 -7.55 5.90 21.35
C HIS A 81 -6.27 6.26 20.59
N ALA A 82 -5.36 5.30 20.39
CA ALA A 82 -4.14 5.50 19.61
C ALA A 82 -4.44 5.94 18.17
N ARG A 83 -5.47 5.36 17.54
CA ARG A 83 -5.89 5.77 16.20
C ARG A 83 -6.39 7.21 16.18
N SER A 84 -7.22 7.59 17.15
CA SER A 84 -7.72 8.97 17.29
C SER A 84 -6.59 9.98 17.47
N VAL A 85 -5.53 9.63 18.20
CA VAL A 85 -4.36 10.51 18.38
C VAL A 85 -3.59 10.68 17.06
N LEU A 86 -3.37 9.59 16.31
CA LEU A 86 -2.69 9.66 15.02
C LEU A 86 -3.47 10.50 14.00
N ASP A 87 -4.78 10.30 13.92
CA ASP A 87 -5.63 11.06 12.99
C ASP A 87 -5.60 12.57 13.36
N ALA A 88 -5.58 12.92 14.66
CA ALA A 88 -5.45 14.31 15.11
C ALA A 88 -4.07 14.93 14.78
N VAL A 89 -2.99 14.15 14.85
CA VAL A 89 -1.64 14.59 14.44
C VAL A 89 -1.58 14.84 12.94
N ASP A 90 -2.19 13.96 12.14
CA ASP A 90 -2.24 14.10 10.69
C ASP A 90 -3.05 15.33 10.25
N ASP A 91 -4.13 15.65 10.98
CA ASP A 91 -4.92 16.87 10.76
C ASP A 91 -4.11 18.13 11.12
N LEU A 92 -3.43 18.14 12.27
CA LEU A 92 -2.55 19.25 12.68
C LEU A 92 -1.42 19.51 11.66
N HIS A 93 -0.83 18.45 11.10
CA HIS A 93 0.21 18.59 10.09
C HIS A 93 -0.31 19.19 8.77
N ARG A 94 -1.55 18.84 8.38
CA ARG A 94 -2.21 19.44 7.20
C ARG A 94 -2.51 20.92 7.40
N ASP A 95 -2.94 21.31 8.59
CA ASP A 95 -3.22 22.72 8.91
C ASP A 95 -1.95 23.59 8.95
N HIS A 96 -0.79 23.00 9.27
CA HIS A 96 0.50 23.72 9.31
C HIS A 96 1.20 23.84 7.95
N THR A 97 0.76 23.06 6.96
CA THR A 97 1.37 23.00 5.62
C THR A 97 0.51 23.65 4.52
N ALA A 98 -0.67 24.17 4.89
CA ALA A 98 -1.57 24.98 4.06
C ALA A 98 -1.28 26.48 4.24
#